data_AF-A0A8J8B0Y5-F1
#
_entry.id   AF-A0A8J8B0Y5-F1
#
_cell.length_a   1.000
_cell.length_b   1.000
_cell.length_c   1.000
_cell.angle_alpha   90.00
_cell.angle_beta   90.00
_cell.angle_gamma   90.00
#
_symmetry.space_group_name_H-M   'P 1'
#
loop_
_entity.id
_entity.type
_entity.pdbx_description
1 polymer ?
#
loop_
_entity_poly.entity_id
_entity_poly.type
_entity_poly.pdbx_seq_one_letter_code
_entity_poly.pdbx_strand_id
1 'polypeptide(L)'
;MDNENLQSAYIEQLNALLPKVDFARLDRSCNSNNDEYAKEILKQMHDLFVEVYNTDNLDCGYEFVQLPAVIRGRNTGHIGLGLIYLDLQSSGEHWGTFFLTPRGVIDQGFEKMRPADSKYLSAVYIPYDYWYTVSIERDHHVDFDHIPEKVAELLNSCYPDQPELEQHSDIPGQGVEMG
;
A
#
# COMPACT_ATOMS: atom_id res chain seq x y z
N MET A 1 15.46 -3.73 -19.03
CA MET A 1 14.34 -4.65 -18.78
C MET A 1 13.09 -3.83 -18.98
N ASP A 2 12.20 -4.26 -19.87
CA ASP A 2 10.92 -3.59 -20.08
C ASP A 2 10.06 -3.67 -18.80
N ASN A 3 9.28 -2.64 -18.50
CA ASN A 3 8.48 -2.58 -17.27
C ASN A 3 7.51 -3.76 -17.11
N GLU A 4 6.94 -4.25 -18.21
CA GLU A 4 6.10 -5.45 -18.23
C GLU A 4 6.82 -6.72 -17.70
N ASN A 5 8.14 -6.82 -17.95
CA ASN A 5 8.94 -7.94 -17.46
C ASN A 5 9.20 -7.82 -15.95
N LEU A 6 9.41 -6.60 -15.43
CA LEU A 6 9.57 -6.35 -13.99
C LEU A 6 8.29 -6.66 -13.24
N GLN A 7 7.15 -6.17 -13.73
CA GLN A 7 5.85 -6.45 -13.14
C GLN A 7 5.59 -7.96 -13.10
N SER A 8 5.80 -8.66 -14.21
CA SER A 8 5.61 -10.11 -14.28
C SER A 8 6.48 -10.86 -13.27
N ALA A 9 7.75 -10.49 -13.14
CA ALA A 9 8.66 -11.09 -12.16
C ALA A 9 8.21 -10.83 -10.71
N TYR A 10 7.71 -9.62 -10.42
CA TYR A 10 7.17 -9.29 -9.10
C TYR A 10 5.91 -10.11 -8.77
N ILE A 11 5.01 -10.30 -9.74
CA ILE A 11 3.81 -11.13 -9.57
C ILE A 11 4.17 -12.60 -9.36
N GLU A 12 5.19 -13.12 -10.05
CA GLU A 12 5.68 -14.49 -9.81
C GLU A 12 6.20 -14.67 -8.39
N GLN A 13 6.99 -13.70 -7.88
CA GLN A 13 7.50 -13.70 -6.50
C GLN A 13 6.33 -13.66 -5.48
N LEU A 14 5.35 -12.78 -5.70
CA LEU A 14 4.15 -12.71 -4.86
C LEU A 14 3.34 -14.01 -4.88
N ASN A 15 3.17 -14.63 -6.04
CA ASN A 15 2.48 -15.92 -6.16
C ASN A 15 3.21 -17.07 -5.43
N ALA A 16 4.52 -16.94 -5.17
CA ALA A 16 5.26 -17.87 -4.32
C ALA A 16 5.15 -17.55 -2.81
N LEU A 17 4.84 -16.30 -2.45
CA LEU A 17 4.65 -15.83 -1.08
C LEU A 17 3.19 -16.06 -0.61
N LEU A 18 2.21 -15.59 -1.36
CA LEU A 18 0.78 -15.56 -0.99
C LEU A 18 0.22 -16.90 -0.51
N PRO A 19 0.57 -18.07 -1.09
CA PRO A 19 0.12 -19.37 -0.58
C PRO A 19 0.64 -19.73 0.82
N LYS A 20 1.71 -19.08 1.28
CA LYS A 20 2.31 -19.28 2.61
C LYS A 20 1.73 -18.32 3.66
N VAL A 21 0.94 -17.34 3.24
CA VAL A 21 0.35 -16.33 4.12
C VAL A 21 -0.91 -16.89 4.78
N ASP A 22 -0.96 -16.82 6.11
CA ASP A 22 -2.18 -17.07 6.86
C ASP A 22 -3.03 -15.79 6.86
N PHE A 23 -3.95 -15.70 5.89
CA PHE A 23 -4.77 -14.52 5.70
C PHE A 23 -5.69 -14.20 6.90
N ALA A 24 -6.13 -15.22 7.64
CA ALA A 24 -6.97 -14.99 8.82
C ALA A 24 -6.13 -14.43 9.98
N ARG A 25 -4.88 -14.87 10.11
CA ARG A 25 -3.92 -14.27 11.05
C ARG A 25 -3.52 -12.86 10.62
N LEU A 26 -3.33 -12.63 9.32
CA LEU A 26 -2.98 -11.33 8.77
C LEU A 26 -4.04 -10.27 9.10
N ASP A 27 -5.30 -10.57 8.80
CA ASP A 27 -6.43 -9.68 9.07
C ASP A 27 -6.57 -9.35 10.57
N ARG A 28 -6.42 -10.36 11.44
CA ARG A 28 -6.41 -10.14 12.89
C ARG A 28 -5.23 -9.29 13.33
N SER A 29 -4.05 -9.50 12.75
CA SER A 29 -2.84 -8.74 13.10
C SER A 29 -2.98 -7.27 12.73
N CYS A 30 -3.52 -6.96 11.55
CA CYS A 30 -3.78 -5.59 11.10
C CYS A 30 -4.72 -4.81 12.04
N ASN A 31 -5.70 -5.51 12.64
CA ASN A 31 -6.75 -4.91 13.46
C ASN A 31 -6.53 -5.14 14.98
N SER A 32 -5.34 -5.55 15.39
CA SER A 32 -5.00 -5.76 16.80
C SER A 32 -3.76 -4.96 17.21
N ASN A 33 -3.49 -4.94 18.52
CA ASN A 33 -2.26 -4.33 19.04
C ASN A 33 -1.01 -5.13 18.66
N ASN A 34 -1.15 -6.41 18.29
CA ASN A 34 -0.04 -7.22 17.79
C ASN A 34 -0.06 -7.22 16.25
N ASP A 35 0.60 -6.23 15.67
CA ASP A 35 0.73 -6.04 14.23
C ASP A 35 2.02 -6.61 13.64
N GLU A 36 2.81 -7.36 14.42
CA GLU A 36 4.11 -7.91 13.99
C GLU A 36 3.97 -8.74 12.70
N TYR A 37 2.94 -9.58 12.62
CA TYR A 37 2.71 -10.41 11.44
C TYR A 37 2.28 -9.58 10.23
N ALA A 38 1.47 -8.54 10.43
CA ALA A 38 1.11 -7.62 9.35
C ALA A 38 2.33 -6.86 8.83
N LYS A 39 3.18 -6.34 9.72
CA LYS A 39 4.46 -5.69 9.39
C LYS A 39 5.38 -6.63 8.63
N GLU A 40 5.52 -7.88 9.08
CA GLU A 40 6.35 -8.89 8.43
C GLU A 40 5.90 -9.21 7.00
N ILE A 41 4.60 -9.38 6.78
CA ILE A 41 4.05 -9.65 5.43
C ILE A 41 4.17 -8.43 4.53
N LEU A 42 3.82 -7.24 5.03
CA LEU A 42 3.93 -6.00 4.26
C LEU A 42 5.38 -5.73 3.85
N LYS A 43 6.31 -5.91 4.79
CA LYS A 43 7.75 -5.79 4.53
C LYS A 43 8.21 -6.82 3.51
N GLN A 44 7.79 -8.08 3.60
CA GLN A 44 8.14 -9.08 2.57
C GLN A 44 7.64 -8.67 1.19
N MET A 45 6.40 -8.18 1.07
CA MET A 45 5.88 -7.71 -0.22
C MET A 45 6.66 -6.51 -0.77
N HIS A 46 7.11 -5.60 0.12
CA HIS A 46 7.94 -4.46 -0.24
C HIS A 46 9.38 -4.89 -0.62
N ASP A 47 10.04 -5.74 0.17
CA ASP A 47 11.40 -6.20 -0.11
C ASP A 47 11.46 -6.96 -1.45
N LEU A 48 10.44 -7.78 -1.77
CA LEU A 48 10.31 -8.42 -3.09
C LEU A 48 10.16 -7.39 -4.22
N PHE A 49 9.46 -6.29 -3.96
CA PHE A 49 9.33 -5.21 -4.94
C PHE A 49 10.68 -4.57 -5.20
N VAL A 50 11.40 -4.19 -4.14
CA VAL A 50 12.73 -3.56 -4.24
C VAL A 50 13.75 -4.50 -4.90
N GLU A 51 13.69 -5.81 -4.63
CA GLU A 51 14.57 -6.79 -5.28
C GLU A 51 14.35 -6.84 -6.80
N VAL A 52 13.09 -6.81 -7.24
CA VAL A 52 12.73 -6.88 -8.67
C VAL A 52 12.98 -5.56 -9.38
N TYR A 53 12.48 -4.46 -8.82
CA TYR A 53 12.55 -3.13 -9.43
C TYR A 53 13.90 -2.44 -9.19
N ASN A 54 14.72 -2.94 -8.26
CA ASN A 54 15.99 -2.35 -7.82
C ASN A 54 15.84 -0.90 -7.30
N THR A 55 14.61 -0.51 -6.93
CA THR A 55 14.23 0.80 -6.41
C THR A 55 12.93 0.68 -5.64
N ASP A 56 12.74 1.56 -4.66
CA ASP A 56 11.49 1.84 -3.96
C ASP A 56 10.91 3.21 -4.37
N ASN A 57 11.53 3.90 -5.32
CA ASN A 57 11.07 5.17 -5.90
C ASN A 57 10.79 5.00 -7.40
N LEU A 58 9.57 5.31 -7.82
CA LEU A 58 9.07 5.17 -9.18
C LEU A 58 8.72 6.53 -9.78
N ASP A 59 8.98 6.67 -11.08
CA ASP A 59 8.59 7.84 -11.88
C ASP A 59 7.57 7.46 -12.98
N CYS A 60 7.15 8.44 -13.78
CA CYS A 60 6.23 8.21 -14.92
C CYS A 60 6.85 7.41 -16.08
N GLY A 61 8.11 6.97 -15.98
CA GLY A 61 8.76 6.06 -16.92
C GLY A 61 8.31 4.61 -16.75
N TYR A 62 7.71 4.27 -15.60
CA TYR A 62 6.99 3.02 -15.41
C TYR A 62 5.54 3.20 -15.89
N GLU A 63 5.02 2.23 -16.63
CA GLU A 63 3.67 2.30 -17.22
C GLU A 63 2.66 1.73 -16.21
N PHE A 64 2.54 0.40 -16.16
CA PHE A 64 1.70 -0.30 -15.20
C PHE A 64 2.53 -0.89 -14.06
N VAL A 65 2.09 -0.68 -12.81
CA VAL A 65 2.77 -1.19 -11.61
C VAL A 65 1.77 -1.67 -10.56
N GLN A 66 2.11 -2.77 -9.88
CA GLN A 66 1.37 -3.26 -8.72
C GLN A 66 2.18 -3.05 -7.46
N LEU A 67 1.60 -2.34 -6.50
CA LEU A 67 2.32 -1.84 -5.33
C LEU A 67 1.75 -2.41 -4.04
N PRO A 68 2.59 -2.87 -3.09
CA PRO A 68 2.13 -3.22 -1.76
C PRO A 68 1.50 -2.01 -1.09
N ALA A 69 0.35 -2.21 -0.45
CA ALA A 69 -0.37 -1.14 0.22
C ALA A 69 -1.11 -1.60 1.47
N VAL A 70 -1.32 -0.64 2.35
CA VAL A 70 -2.26 -0.72 3.47
C VAL A 70 -3.56 -0.10 3.02
N ILE A 71 -4.67 -0.79 3.27
CA ILE A 71 -6.02 -0.37 2.89
C ILE A 71 -6.85 -0.23 4.16
N ARG A 72 -7.60 0.87 4.27
CA ARG A 72 -8.51 1.12 5.38
C ARG A 72 -9.92 1.35 4.89
N GLY A 73 -10.87 0.59 5.40
CA GLY A 73 -12.28 0.87 5.17
C GLY A 73 -12.70 2.17 5.85
N ARG A 74 -13.19 3.15 5.10
CA ARG A 74 -13.54 4.49 5.62
C ARG A 74 -14.71 4.44 6.61
N ASN A 75 -15.67 3.55 6.34
CA ASN A 75 -16.87 3.40 7.18
C ASN A 75 -16.64 2.51 8.42
N THR A 76 -15.71 1.57 8.35
CA THR A 76 -15.50 0.55 9.39
C THR A 76 -14.24 0.79 10.22
N GLY A 77 -13.29 1.55 9.67
CA GLY A 77 -11.93 1.66 10.20
C GLY A 77 -11.09 0.40 10.02
N HIS A 78 -11.63 -0.66 9.39
CA HIS A 78 -10.97 -1.95 9.25
C HIS A 78 -9.73 -1.83 8.37
N ILE A 79 -8.59 -2.29 8.87
CA ILE A 79 -7.30 -2.24 8.19
C ILE A 79 -7.00 -3.60 7.57
N GLY A 80 -6.56 -3.59 6.31
CA GLY A 80 -6.09 -4.77 5.60
C GLY A 80 -4.87 -4.43 4.75
N LEU A 81 -4.24 -5.47 4.20
CA LEU A 81 -3.17 -5.30 3.22
C LEU A 81 -3.69 -5.61 1.82
N GLY A 82 -3.02 -5.09 0.81
CA GLY A 82 -3.40 -5.28 -0.57
C GLY A 82 -2.29 -4.96 -1.56
N LEU A 83 -2.62 -5.11 -2.84
CA LEU A 83 -1.88 -4.56 -3.95
C LEU A 83 -2.73 -3.52 -4.66
N ILE A 84 -2.17 -2.35 -4.92
CA ILE A 84 -2.81 -1.31 -5.73
C ILE A 84 -2.20 -1.35 -7.11
N TYR A 85 -3.05 -1.46 -8.13
CA TYR A 85 -2.63 -1.45 -9.51
C TYR A 85 -2.81 -0.05 -10.09
N LEU A 86 -1.69 0.58 -10.46
CA LEU A 86 -1.64 1.94 -10.96
C LEU A 86 -1.06 2.00 -12.37
N ASP A 87 -1.53 2.99 -13.13
CA ASP A 87 -0.90 3.46 -14.36
C ASP A 87 -0.19 4.80 -14.09
N LEU A 88 1.15 4.78 -14.02
CA LEU A 88 1.92 5.99 -13.71
C LEU A 88 2.06 6.93 -14.91
N GLN A 89 1.83 6.46 -16.15
CA GLN A 89 1.75 7.36 -17.32
C GLN A 89 0.48 8.22 -17.27
N SER A 90 -0.60 7.69 -16.71
CA SER A 90 -1.84 8.41 -16.44
C SER A 90 -1.86 9.07 -15.06
N SER A 91 -0.72 9.62 -14.62
CA SER A 91 -0.56 10.31 -13.33
C SER A 91 -0.84 9.44 -12.09
N GLY A 92 -0.69 8.12 -12.17
CA GLY A 92 -0.99 7.21 -11.06
C GLY A 92 -2.47 6.81 -11.01
N GLU A 93 -3.12 6.68 -12.17
CA GLU A 93 -4.53 6.31 -12.25
C GLU A 93 -4.77 4.93 -11.62
N HIS A 94 -5.81 4.84 -10.79
CA HIS A 94 -6.19 3.61 -10.11
C HIS A 94 -6.94 2.67 -11.05
N TRP A 95 -6.32 1.54 -11.40
CA TRP A 95 -6.89 0.52 -12.27
C TRP A 95 -7.53 -0.65 -11.53
N GLY A 96 -7.10 -0.92 -10.30
CA GLY A 96 -7.66 -2.00 -9.50
C GLY A 96 -6.98 -2.20 -8.17
N THR A 97 -7.62 -3.00 -7.33
CA THR A 97 -7.12 -3.34 -5.99
C THR A 97 -7.26 -4.82 -5.72
N PHE A 98 -6.17 -5.45 -5.28
CA PHE A 98 -6.17 -6.82 -4.78
C PHE A 98 -6.18 -6.78 -3.25
N PHE A 99 -7.26 -7.25 -2.62
CA PHE A 99 -7.40 -7.27 -1.17
C PHE A 99 -6.91 -8.60 -0.60
N LEU A 100 -5.98 -8.57 0.35
CA LEU A 100 -5.61 -9.75 1.13
C LEU A 100 -6.61 -9.87 2.30
N THR A 101 -7.63 -10.71 2.11
CA THR A 101 -8.72 -10.89 3.08
C THR A 101 -8.66 -12.27 3.74
N PRO A 102 -9.35 -12.50 4.87
CA PRO A 102 -9.50 -13.85 5.43
C PRO A 102 -10.07 -14.90 4.47
N ARG A 103 -10.69 -14.46 3.36
CA ARG A 103 -11.27 -15.30 2.31
C ARG A 103 -10.28 -15.61 1.18
N GLY A 104 -9.03 -15.18 1.32
CA GLY A 104 -7.99 -15.16 0.30
C GLY A 104 -7.88 -13.81 -0.40
N VAL A 105 -7.15 -13.81 -1.52
CA VAL A 105 -6.99 -12.63 -2.37
C VAL A 105 -8.27 -12.38 -3.15
N ILE A 106 -8.81 -11.17 -3.06
CA ILE A 106 -9.99 -10.73 -3.83
C ILE A 106 -9.55 -9.62 -4.79
N ASP A 107 -9.66 -9.85 -6.09
CA ASP A 107 -9.42 -8.84 -7.13
C ASP A 107 -10.67 -7.95 -7.34
N GLN A 108 -10.47 -6.65 -7.15
CA GLN A 108 -11.41 -5.58 -7.50
C GLN A 108 -10.85 -4.78 -8.70
N GLY A 109 -11.05 -5.30 -9.90
CA GLY A 109 -10.67 -4.58 -11.13
C GLY A 109 -10.93 -5.37 -12.40
N PHE A 110 -10.56 -6.66 -12.45
CA PHE A 110 -10.47 -7.38 -13.72
C PHE A 110 -11.43 -8.55 -13.85
N GLU A 111 -11.57 -9.38 -12.82
CA GLU A 111 -12.42 -10.57 -12.88
C GLU A 111 -13.83 -10.39 -12.32
N LYS A 112 -14.75 -11.25 -12.77
CA LYS A 112 -16.12 -11.31 -12.26
C LYS A 112 -16.11 -11.79 -10.81
N MET A 113 -16.07 -10.82 -9.90
CA MET A 113 -16.08 -11.06 -8.46
C MET A 113 -17.30 -11.89 -8.03
N ARG A 114 -17.07 -12.86 -7.14
CA ARG A 114 -18.16 -13.66 -6.55
C ARG A 114 -19.08 -12.72 -5.76
N PRO A 115 -20.42 -12.91 -5.81
CA PRO A 115 -21.36 -12.04 -5.07
C PRO A 115 -21.08 -11.95 -3.57
N ALA A 116 -20.59 -13.05 -2.96
CA ALA A 116 -20.22 -13.07 -1.56
C ALA A 116 -19.00 -12.19 -1.24
N ASP A 117 -18.03 -12.12 -2.15
CA ASP A 117 -16.82 -11.31 -1.98
C ASP A 117 -17.13 -9.83 -2.24
N SER A 118 -17.96 -9.54 -3.23
CA SER A 118 -18.48 -8.18 -3.46
C SER A 118 -19.24 -7.65 -2.25
N LYS A 119 -20.12 -8.47 -1.66
CA LYS A 119 -20.82 -8.12 -0.43
C LYS A 119 -19.86 -7.90 0.74
N TYR A 120 -18.82 -8.73 0.86
CA TYR A 120 -17.82 -8.58 1.92
C TYR A 120 -17.02 -7.29 1.76
N LEU A 121 -16.46 -7.01 0.58
CA LEU A 121 -15.72 -5.77 0.33
C LEU A 121 -16.62 -4.54 0.53
N SER A 122 -17.86 -4.60 0.07
CA SER A 122 -18.83 -3.52 0.29
C SER A 122 -19.13 -3.26 1.75
N ALA A 123 -19.11 -4.29 2.60
CA ALA A 123 -19.42 -4.16 4.01
C ALA A 123 -18.20 -3.76 4.85
N VAL A 124 -17.01 -4.20 4.45
CA VAL A 124 -15.78 -4.03 5.25
C VAL A 124 -14.93 -2.88 4.76
N TYR A 125 -14.69 -2.77 3.45
CA TYR A 125 -13.72 -1.85 2.89
C TYR A 125 -14.35 -0.67 2.15
N ILE A 126 -15.45 -0.83 1.43
CA ILE A 126 -15.93 0.25 0.53
C ILE A 126 -16.79 1.28 1.30
N PRO A 127 -16.55 2.59 1.11
CA PRO A 127 -15.40 3.20 0.42
C PRO A 127 -14.13 3.07 1.28
N TYR A 128 -12.97 2.95 0.65
CA TYR A 128 -11.68 2.78 1.32
C TYR A 128 -10.70 3.90 1.00
N ASP A 129 -9.73 4.07 1.88
CA ASP A 129 -8.49 4.82 1.69
C ASP A 129 -7.33 3.83 1.57
N TYR A 130 -6.27 4.16 0.85
CA TYR A 130 -5.10 3.30 0.67
C TYR A 130 -3.80 4.10 0.69
N TRP A 131 -2.73 3.46 1.16
CA TRP A 131 -1.38 4.02 1.19
C TRP A 131 -0.39 2.92 0.81
N TYR A 132 0.38 3.16 -0.25
CA TYR A 132 1.37 2.21 -0.76
C TYR A 132 2.73 2.37 -0.07
N THR A 133 3.57 1.32 -0.13
CA THR A 133 4.89 1.27 0.52
C THR A 133 6.05 1.71 -0.38
N VAL A 134 5.78 2.35 -1.51
CA VAL A 134 6.82 2.85 -2.42
C VAL A 134 6.63 4.36 -2.61
N SER A 135 7.67 5.09 -2.95
CA SER A 135 7.51 6.50 -3.33
C SER A 135 7.18 6.59 -4.82
N ILE A 136 6.20 7.41 -5.18
CA ILE A 136 5.88 7.72 -6.57
C ILE A 136 6.08 9.23 -6.78
N GLU A 137 6.95 9.60 -7.72
CA GLU A 137 7.19 11.00 -8.02
C GLU A 137 5.93 11.67 -8.55
N ARG A 138 5.52 12.78 -7.89
CA ARG A 138 4.38 13.62 -8.29
C ARG A 138 3.01 12.93 -8.23
N ASP A 139 2.87 11.87 -7.44
CA ASP A 139 1.54 11.34 -7.16
C ASP A 139 0.74 12.31 -6.28
N HIS A 140 -0.44 12.68 -6.74
CA HIS A 140 -1.35 13.58 -6.04
C HIS A 140 -2.59 12.85 -5.50
N HIS A 141 -2.64 11.52 -5.63
CA HIS A 141 -3.83 10.73 -5.32
C HIS A 141 -3.92 10.29 -3.86
N VAL A 142 -2.79 10.12 -3.18
CA VAL A 142 -2.74 9.65 -1.80
C VAL A 142 -2.39 10.79 -0.86
N ASP A 143 -3.23 10.98 0.15
CA ASP A 143 -3.00 11.94 1.22
C ASP A 143 -2.08 11.30 2.28
N PHE A 144 -0.77 11.54 2.14
CA PHE A 144 0.23 11.12 3.11
C PHE A 144 0.29 12.05 4.35
N ASP A 145 -0.30 13.25 4.29
CA ASP A 145 -0.31 14.21 5.41
C ASP A 145 -1.32 13.81 6.50
N HIS A 146 -2.40 13.09 6.14
CA HIS A 146 -3.44 12.65 7.06
C HIS A 146 -3.50 11.13 7.26
N ILE A 147 -2.33 10.49 7.36
CA ILE A 147 -2.23 9.04 7.60
C ILE A 147 -2.68 8.69 9.03
N PRO A 148 -3.60 7.73 9.22
CA PRO A 148 -3.89 7.20 10.54
C PRO A 148 -2.66 6.58 11.18
N GLU A 149 -2.38 6.87 12.46
CA GLU A 149 -1.20 6.39 13.20
C GLU A 149 -0.87 4.91 12.95
N LYS A 150 -1.88 4.03 13.05
CA LYS A 150 -1.71 2.59 12.82
C LYS A 150 -1.24 2.24 11.40
N VAL A 151 -1.68 3.00 10.40
CA VAL A 151 -1.25 2.84 9.01
C VAL A 151 0.20 3.30 8.87
N ALA A 152 0.56 4.45 9.47
CA ALA A 152 1.92 4.95 9.46
C ALA A 152 2.89 3.94 10.12
N GLU A 153 2.51 3.33 11.25
CA GLU A 153 3.31 2.28 11.91
C GLU A 153 3.55 1.06 11.01
N LEU A 154 2.56 0.66 10.21
CA LEU A 154 2.70 -0.43 9.24
C LEU A 154 3.64 -0.03 8.11
N LEU A 155 3.46 1.15 7.52
CA LEU A 155 4.30 1.63 6.42
C LEU A 155 5.76 1.82 6.87
N ASN A 156 5.99 2.45 8.02
CA ASN A 156 7.33 2.69 8.57
C ASN A 156 8.10 1.39 8.84
N SER A 157 7.39 0.27 9.07
CA SER A 157 8.05 -1.04 9.21
C SER A 157 8.77 -1.51 7.94
N CYS A 158 8.43 -0.95 6.78
CA CYS A 158 9.12 -1.22 5.52
C CYS A 158 10.43 -0.42 5.39
N TYR A 159 10.59 0.69 6.12
CA TYR A 159 11.70 1.65 6.01
C TYR A 159 12.54 1.73 7.31
N PRO A 160 13.30 0.68 7.68
CA PRO A 160 14.05 0.65 8.93
C PRO A 160 15.18 1.70 9.03
N ASP A 161 15.61 2.27 7.90
CA ASP A 161 16.73 3.24 7.83
C ASP A 161 16.30 4.71 7.70
N GLN A 162 14.99 5.01 7.67
CA GLN A 162 14.54 6.40 7.75
C GLN A 162 14.45 6.78 9.23
N PRO A 163 15.24 7.76 9.72
CA PRO A 163 14.96 8.35 11.01
C PRO A 163 13.51 8.83 10.97
N GLU A 164 12.77 8.56 12.04
CA GLU A 164 11.42 9.10 12.28
C GLU A 164 11.34 10.47 11.62
N LEU A 165 10.38 10.68 10.72
CA LEU A 165 10.03 12.00 10.20
C LEU A 165 9.70 12.85 11.43
N GLU A 166 10.73 13.42 12.03
CA GLU A 166 10.61 14.43 13.06
C GLU A 166 9.75 15.49 12.40
N GLN A 167 8.60 15.75 13.01
CA GLN A 167 7.72 16.83 12.62
C GLN A 167 8.53 18.12 12.68
N HIS A 168 9.17 18.48 11.57
CA HIS A 168 9.79 19.77 11.37
C HIS A 168 8.64 20.76 11.12
N SER A 169 8.00 21.15 12.21
CA SER A 169 7.32 22.43 12.31
C SER A 169 8.38 23.53 12.33
N ASP A 170 8.98 23.81 11.18
CA ASP A 170 9.73 25.03 10.93
C ASP A 170 8.91 25.89 9.97
N ILE A 171 8.17 26.84 10.55
CA ILE A 171 7.60 27.97 9.81
C ILE A 171 8.76 28.95 9.55
N PRO A 172 9.16 29.23 8.29
CA PRO A 172 10.13 30.26 8.02
C PRO A 172 9.41 31.61 7.87
N GLY A 173 9.81 32.57 8.69
CA GLY A 173 9.74 33.99 8.34
C GLY A 173 8.67 34.81 9.06
N GLN A 174 9.14 35.71 9.92
CA GLN A 174 8.82 37.13 9.74
C GLN A 174 9.89 37.97 10.46
N GLY A 175 10.85 38.46 9.67
CA GLY A 175 11.46 39.75 9.96
C GLY A 175 10.40 40.83 9.74
N VAL A 176 10.09 41.59 10.79
CA VAL A 176 9.53 42.93 10.68
C VAL A 176 10.28 43.80 11.67
N GLU A 177 11.02 44.72 11.08
CA GLU A 177 11.59 45.93 11.66
C GLU A 177 10.51 46.79 12.33
N MET A 178 10.88 47.53 13.38
CA MET A 178 10.42 48.87 13.81
C MET A 178 10.05 48.97 15.30
N GLY A 179 10.76 49.88 15.99
CA GLY A 179 10.53 50.32 17.37
C GLY A 179 11.76 51.00 17.95
#